data_AF-A0A0B6TSL7-F1
#
_entry.id   AF-A0A0B6TSL7-F1
#
_cell.length_a   1.000
_cell.length_b   1.000
_cell.length_c   1.000
_cell.angle_alpha   90.00
_cell.angle_beta   90.00
_cell.angle_gamma   90.00
#
_symmetry.space_group_name_H-M   'P 1'
#
loop_
_entity.id
_entity.type
_entity.pdbx_description
1 polymer ?
#
loop_
_entity_poly.entity_id
_entity_poly.type
_entity_poly.pdbx_seq_one_letter_code
_entity_poly.pdbx_strand_id
1 'polypeptide(L)'
;MGNTSLTTAKRNKNDEFYTMYPDIEREMVAYWNFNKNVFRDKVVLCPADDPEWSNFRKFFADVFEEWGLKKLICTSYAPRSNQDALFAVDIVEERNDPKYDPKLSEERGRVLVLEREDLNDDGRIDRADMKWEYLEGDGDFRSAEVTALRDEADIVVTNPPFSLFREFLAWLEDGGVQYSIIGTINATTYKETFALIRENRLWKGATANSTDMIFRVPKGAEVKADDRAKAIRMLRKIGGQYADLPDDADFTRQGSSCWYTNIDHGVRHEWLELDTMERNQTKRNAKKKVREHGYLKYDNYDAIEVPFTDAIPCDYDGVMGVPTTFLDKYNPDQFEVIGTTESNDPENPCRTRWYSSEECRAAYLDRFGKPGSYDLNASGVVNGVKVFKRVLIRRLNGTEG
;
A
#
# COMPACT_ATOMS: atom_id res chain seq x y z
N MET A 1 -15.58 20.73 23.23
CA MET A 1 -15.02 21.67 22.25
C MET A 1 -13.87 20.96 21.56
N GLY A 2 -14.08 20.63 20.29
CA GLY A 2 -13.42 19.51 19.60
C GLY A 2 -12.04 19.83 19.03
N ASN A 3 -11.23 18.77 18.97
CA ASN A 3 -9.89 18.66 18.40
C ASN A 3 -9.87 18.80 16.86
N THR A 4 -10.52 19.83 16.29
CA THR A 4 -10.59 20.03 14.82
C THR A 4 -9.38 20.78 14.24
N SER A 5 -8.53 21.43 15.06
CA SER A 5 -7.40 22.21 14.55
C SER A 5 -6.10 21.42 14.37
N LEU A 6 -5.90 20.31 15.09
CA LEU A 6 -4.66 19.51 15.05
C LEU A 6 -4.68 18.42 13.96
N THR A 7 -5.85 18.00 13.51
CA THR A 7 -6.03 17.03 12.41
C THR A 7 -5.96 17.70 11.04
N THR A 8 -6.42 18.95 10.92
CA THR A 8 -6.37 19.70 9.67
C THR A 8 -4.93 20.10 9.29
N ALA A 9 -4.08 20.43 10.27
CA ALA A 9 -2.67 20.79 10.01
C ALA A 9 -1.75 19.60 9.65
N LYS A 10 -2.19 18.35 9.85
CA LYS A 10 -1.48 17.14 9.38
C LYS A 10 -1.86 16.72 7.96
N ARG A 11 -2.88 17.36 7.38
CA ARG A 11 -3.50 17.00 6.11
C ARG A 11 -2.68 17.42 4.88
N ASN A 12 -1.54 18.11 5.06
CA ASN A 12 -0.81 18.75 3.95
C ASN A 12 0.64 18.29 3.75
N LYS A 13 1.22 17.39 4.58
CA LYS A 13 2.68 17.11 4.53
C LYS A 13 3.10 15.85 3.79
N ASN A 14 2.24 14.82 3.73
CA ASN A 14 2.59 13.51 3.15
C ASN A 14 1.75 13.16 1.91
N ASP A 15 0.78 14.00 1.56
CA ASP A 15 -0.13 13.73 0.44
C ASP A 15 0.50 14.14 -0.91
N GLU A 16 1.59 14.91 -0.91
CA GLU A 16 2.32 15.37 -2.12
C GLU A 16 3.62 14.59 -2.37
N PHE A 17 3.58 13.27 -2.18
CA PHE A 17 4.75 12.41 -2.37
C PHE A 17 4.76 11.76 -3.75
N TYR A 18 5.75 12.13 -4.56
CA TYR A 18 5.87 11.62 -5.93
C TYR A 18 6.69 10.33 -5.95
N THR A 19 6.03 9.24 -6.31
CA THR A 19 6.63 7.91 -6.42
C THR A 19 7.73 7.88 -7.48
N MET A 20 8.85 7.23 -7.17
CA MET A 20 9.97 7.10 -8.08
C MET A 20 9.70 6.07 -9.18
N TYR A 21 10.15 6.34 -10.41
CA TYR A 21 10.02 5.43 -11.55
C TYR A 21 10.51 3.99 -11.26
N PRO A 22 11.70 3.77 -10.63
CA PRO A 22 12.17 2.41 -10.35
C PRO A 22 11.33 1.65 -9.31
N ASP A 23 10.54 2.33 -8.49
CA ASP A 23 9.61 1.67 -7.56
C ASP A 23 8.36 1.17 -8.30
N ILE A 24 7.85 1.96 -9.27
CA ILE A 24 6.73 1.59 -10.14
C ILE A 24 7.13 0.45 -11.07
N GLU A 25 8.27 0.60 -11.75
CA GLU A 25 8.79 -0.39 -12.70
C GLU A 25 8.95 -1.76 -12.04
N ARG A 26 9.61 -1.82 -10.88
CA ARG A 26 9.81 -3.10 -10.17
C ARG A 26 8.50 -3.78 -9.79
N GLU A 27 7.51 -3.01 -9.35
CA GLU A 27 6.19 -3.56 -8.98
C GLU A 27 5.44 -4.06 -10.22
N MET A 28 5.30 -3.23 -11.25
CA MET A 28 4.52 -3.57 -12.45
C MET A 28 5.17 -4.71 -13.25
N VAL A 29 6.51 -4.71 -13.34
CA VAL A 29 7.27 -5.79 -14.00
C VAL A 29 7.09 -7.11 -13.27
N ALA A 30 6.94 -7.12 -11.94
CA ALA A 30 6.67 -8.35 -11.19
C ALA A 30 5.31 -8.96 -11.59
N TYR A 31 4.28 -8.13 -11.76
CA TYR A 31 2.96 -8.57 -12.23
C TYR A 31 3.03 -9.09 -13.68
N TRP A 32 3.68 -8.33 -14.57
CA TRP A 32 3.84 -8.71 -15.96
C TRP A 32 4.70 -9.97 -16.15
N ASN A 33 5.73 -10.18 -15.33
CA ASN A 33 6.52 -11.41 -15.35
C ASN A 33 5.73 -12.63 -14.92
N PHE A 34 4.81 -12.47 -13.98
CA PHE A 34 3.91 -13.54 -13.55
C PHE A 34 2.85 -13.85 -14.61
N ASN A 35 2.22 -12.83 -15.19
CA ASN A 35 1.25 -12.97 -16.26
C ASN A 35 1.51 -11.93 -17.37
N LYS A 36 2.05 -12.39 -18.51
CA LYS A 36 2.39 -11.54 -19.67
C LYS A 36 1.18 -10.86 -20.33
N ASN A 37 -0.03 -11.29 -19.99
CA ASN A 37 -1.28 -10.70 -20.50
C ASN A 37 -1.97 -9.79 -19.47
N VAL A 38 -1.39 -9.57 -18.30
CA VAL A 38 -2.06 -8.81 -17.22
C VAL A 38 -2.46 -7.40 -17.66
N PHE A 39 -1.66 -6.72 -18.48
CA PHE A 39 -1.96 -5.39 -19.02
C PHE A 39 -2.39 -5.40 -20.50
N ARG A 40 -2.39 -6.57 -21.16
CA ARG A 40 -2.68 -6.68 -22.59
C ARG A 40 -4.16 -6.43 -22.86
N ASP A 41 -4.43 -5.59 -23.85
CA ASP A 41 -5.77 -5.15 -24.24
C ASP A 41 -6.55 -4.48 -23.09
N LYS A 42 -5.86 -4.03 -22.04
CA LYS A 42 -6.45 -3.38 -20.88
C LYS A 42 -6.46 -1.86 -20.98
N VAL A 43 -7.49 -1.26 -20.39
CA VAL A 43 -7.56 0.16 -20.09
C VAL A 43 -6.95 0.38 -18.71
N VAL A 44 -5.85 1.13 -18.64
CA VAL A 44 -5.18 1.47 -17.38
C VAL A 44 -5.48 2.93 -17.03
N LEU A 45 -5.99 3.16 -15.82
CA LEU A 45 -6.22 4.47 -15.25
C LEU A 45 -5.16 4.78 -14.18
N CYS A 46 -4.51 5.93 -14.30
CA CYS A 46 -3.58 6.47 -13.33
C CYS A 46 -4.08 7.84 -12.84
N PRO A 47 -4.94 7.88 -11.80
CA PRO A 47 -5.33 9.13 -11.19
C PRO A 47 -4.14 9.69 -10.42
N ALA A 48 -3.62 10.85 -10.79
CA ALA A 48 -2.43 11.43 -10.19
C ALA A 48 -2.71 12.84 -9.69
N ASP A 49 -1.88 13.36 -8.80
CA ASP A 49 -1.98 14.76 -8.40
C ASP A 49 -1.31 15.71 -9.40
N ASP A 50 -0.48 15.17 -10.31
CA ASP A 50 0.26 15.92 -11.33
C ASP A 50 0.34 15.11 -12.64
N PRO A 51 -0.22 15.61 -13.75
CA PRO A 51 -0.26 14.89 -15.01
C PRO A 51 1.08 14.94 -15.77
N GLU A 52 1.89 15.98 -15.58
CA GLU A 52 3.10 16.19 -16.39
C GLU A 52 4.24 15.31 -15.87
N TRP A 53 4.41 15.24 -14.55
CA TRP A 53 5.55 14.60 -13.88
C TRP A 53 5.26 13.22 -13.27
N SER A 54 4.03 12.72 -13.39
CA SER A 54 3.70 11.40 -12.85
C SER A 54 4.55 10.31 -13.48
N ASN A 55 5.37 9.65 -12.67
CA ASN A 55 6.13 8.49 -13.11
C ASN A 55 5.22 7.30 -13.47
N PHE A 56 3.96 7.28 -13.02
CA PHE A 56 2.98 6.28 -13.46
C PHE A 56 2.61 6.49 -14.93
N ARG A 57 2.29 7.74 -15.32
CA ARG A 57 2.06 8.12 -16.72
C ARG A 57 3.27 7.75 -17.56
N LYS A 58 4.46 8.18 -17.11
CA LYS A 58 5.71 7.93 -17.82
C LYS A 58 5.93 6.44 -18.06
N PHE A 59 5.84 5.63 -17.01
CA PHE A 59 6.05 4.19 -17.08
C PHE A 59 5.09 3.51 -18.04
N PHE A 60 3.77 3.73 -17.89
CA PHE A 60 2.80 3.06 -18.75
C PHE A 60 2.83 3.54 -20.20
N ALA A 61 3.23 4.80 -20.46
CA ALA A 61 3.48 5.26 -21.82
C ALA A 61 4.73 4.61 -22.41
N ASP A 62 5.83 4.48 -21.64
CA ASP A 62 7.08 3.85 -22.11
C ASP A 62 6.89 2.36 -22.48
N VAL A 63 5.97 1.64 -21.82
CA VAL A 63 5.67 0.22 -22.10
C VAL A 63 4.37 -0.01 -22.88
N PHE A 64 3.70 1.06 -23.33
CA PHE A 64 2.33 0.98 -23.87
C PHE A 64 2.20 -0.03 -25.01
N GLU A 65 3.07 0.12 -26.02
CA GLU A 65 3.10 -0.76 -27.19
C GLU A 65 3.65 -2.15 -26.84
N GLU A 66 4.78 -2.22 -26.12
CA GLU A 66 5.44 -3.48 -25.76
C GLU A 66 4.52 -4.42 -24.97
N TRP A 67 3.76 -3.88 -24.02
CA TRP A 67 2.85 -4.65 -23.18
C TRP A 67 1.44 -4.77 -23.80
N GLY A 68 1.21 -4.09 -24.93
CA GLY A 68 -0.02 -4.17 -25.69
C GLY A 68 -1.21 -3.59 -24.94
N LEU A 69 -1.05 -2.47 -24.23
CA LEU A 69 -2.16 -1.77 -23.59
C LEU A 69 -3.20 -1.34 -24.64
N LYS A 70 -4.48 -1.29 -24.26
CA LYS A 70 -5.54 -0.77 -25.14
C LYS A 70 -5.61 0.75 -25.06
N LYS A 71 -5.56 1.27 -23.84
CA LYS A 71 -5.72 2.69 -23.53
C LYS A 71 -5.07 3.01 -22.19
N LEU A 72 -4.39 4.15 -22.11
CA LEU A 72 -3.87 4.70 -20.87
C LEU A 72 -4.58 6.01 -20.60
N ILE A 73 -5.20 6.14 -19.43
CA ILE A 73 -5.90 7.33 -18.97
C ILE A 73 -5.14 7.85 -17.76
N CYS A 74 -4.75 9.12 -17.77
CA CYS A 74 -4.11 9.78 -16.64
C CYS A 74 -4.92 11.02 -16.29
N THR A 75 -5.41 11.12 -15.06
CA THR A 75 -6.12 12.33 -14.60
C THR A 75 -5.26 13.13 -13.64
N SER A 76 -5.54 14.42 -13.52
CA SER A 76 -4.95 15.25 -12.48
C SER A 76 -5.88 16.26 -11.87
N TYR A 77 -5.55 16.68 -10.65
CA TYR A 77 -6.24 17.78 -10.00
C TYR A 77 -5.98 19.13 -10.69
N ALA A 78 -6.93 20.05 -10.50
CA ALA A 78 -6.75 21.47 -10.80
C ALA A 78 -5.69 22.08 -9.86
N PRO A 79 -4.85 23.02 -10.32
CA PRO A 79 -3.78 23.59 -9.51
C PRO A 79 -4.36 24.36 -8.31
N ARG A 80 -5.54 24.98 -8.46
CA ARG A 80 -6.22 25.69 -7.38
C ARG A 80 -6.84 24.77 -6.32
N SER A 81 -7.15 23.52 -6.66
CA SER A 81 -7.60 22.52 -5.68
C SER A 81 -6.42 21.89 -4.94
N ASN A 82 -5.20 22.07 -5.45
CA ASN A 82 -3.96 21.57 -4.89
C ASN A 82 -3.02 22.72 -4.47
N GLN A 83 -3.51 23.65 -3.64
CA GLN A 83 -2.87 24.95 -3.36
C GLN A 83 -1.46 24.89 -2.75
N ASP A 84 -1.04 23.74 -2.23
CA ASP A 84 0.30 23.50 -1.70
C ASP A 84 1.24 22.80 -2.70
N ALA A 85 0.72 22.32 -3.84
CA ALA A 85 1.53 21.76 -4.92
C ALA A 85 2.36 22.89 -5.55
N LEU A 86 3.60 23.03 -5.06
CA LEU A 86 4.64 23.90 -5.61
C LEU A 86 4.99 23.61 -7.08
N PHE A 87 4.31 22.65 -7.70
CA PHE A 87 4.30 22.38 -9.13
C PHE A 87 3.02 22.94 -9.75
N ALA A 88 2.73 24.24 -9.61
CA ALA A 88 1.80 24.89 -10.54
C ALA A 88 2.40 24.71 -11.94
N VAL A 89 1.90 23.70 -12.65
CA VAL A 89 2.56 23.19 -13.84
C VAL A 89 2.35 24.19 -14.97
N ASP A 90 3.43 24.81 -15.41
CA ASP A 90 3.47 25.59 -16.64
C ASP A 90 3.69 24.61 -17.80
N ILE A 91 2.61 23.93 -18.22
CA ILE A 91 2.68 22.97 -19.32
C ILE A 91 2.80 23.79 -20.62
N VAL A 92 4.03 23.91 -21.11
CA VAL A 92 4.35 24.68 -22.32
C VAL A 92 3.58 24.14 -23.53
N GLU A 93 3.34 22.84 -23.56
CA GLU A 93 2.56 22.15 -24.59
C GLU A 93 1.09 22.58 -24.55
N GLU A 94 0.48 22.68 -23.36
CA GLU A 94 -0.88 23.20 -23.19
C GLU A 94 -0.95 24.65 -23.68
N ARG A 95 -0.01 25.52 -23.29
CA ARG A 95 -0.05 26.96 -23.65
C ARG A 95 -0.01 27.23 -25.16
N ASN A 96 0.56 26.31 -25.93
CA ASN A 96 0.62 26.41 -27.39
C ASN A 96 -0.62 25.81 -28.07
N ASP A 97 -1.49 25.14 -27.33
CA ASP A 97 -2.74 24.58 -27.83
C ASP A 97 -3.83 25.67 -27.96
N PRO A 98 -4.52 25.78 -29.10
CA PRO A 98 -5.61 26.73 -29.29
C PRO A 98 -6.73 26.68 -28.25
N LYS A 99 -6.94 25.53 -27.57
CA LYS A 99 -7.99 25.38 -26.55
C LYS A 99 -7.58 25.80 -25.13
N TYR A 100 -6.31 26.17 -24.93
CA TYR A 100 -5.82 26.60 -23.64
C TYR A 100 -6.52 27.87 -23.15
N ASP A 101 -7.07 27.79 -21.94
CA ASP A 101 -7.64 28.92 -21.23
C ASP A 101 -6.96 29.03 -19.86
N PRO A 102 -6.24 30.13 -19.57
CA PRO A 102 -5.53 30.30 -18.31
C PRO A 102 -6.42 30.14 -17.07
N LYS A 103 -7.68 30.57 -17.16
CA LYS A 103 -8.61 30.48 -16.03
C LYS A 103 -9.10 29.04 -15.85
N LEU A 104 -9.49 28.37 -16.93
CA LEU A 104 -9.87 26.95 -16.85
C LEU A 104 -8.69 26.09 -16.39
N SER A 105 -7.47 26.42 -16.83
CA SER A 105 -6.23 25.78 -16.41
C SER A 105 -5.98 25.84 -14.89
N GLU A 106 -6.47 26.87 -14.21
CA GLU A 106 -6.40 26.99 -12.75
C GLU A 106 -7.53 26.24 -12.04
N GLU A 107 -8.72 26.18 -12.64
CA GLU A 107 -9.96 25.71 -12.01
C GLU A 107 -10.29 24.24 -12.30
N ARG A 108 -9.77 23.68 -13.39
CA ARG A 108 -10.12 22.33 -13.90
C ARG A 108 -8.96 21.36 -13.86
N GLY A 109 -9.30 20.11 -13.58
CA GLY A 109 -8.38 18.99 -13.70
C GLY A 109 -8.06 18.68 -15.16
N ARG A 110 -7.07 17.81 -15.39
CA ARG A 110 -6.72 17.32 -16.73
C ARG A 110 -7.09 15.87 -16.85
N VAL A 111 -7.39 15.45 -18.08
CA VAL A 111 -7.33 14.06 -18.49
C VAL A 111 -6.40 13.95 -19.70
N LEU A 112 -5.46 13.02 -19.65
CA LEU A 112 -4.59 12.68 -20.76
C LEU A 112 -4.86 11.23 -21.16
N VAL A 113 -5.01 11.00 -22.46
CA VAL A 113 -5.37 9.72 -23.03
C VAL A 113 -4.34 9.33 -24.08
N LEU A 114 -3.79 8.13 -23.95
CA LEU A 114 -3.02 7.45 -25.00
C LEU A 114 -3.84 6.26 -25.52
N GLU A 115 -4.00 6.17 -26.84
CA GLU A 115 -4.67 5.07 -27.54
C GLU A 115 -3.73 4.50 -28.61
N ARG A 116 -4.15 3.42 -29.27
CA ARG A 116 -3.37 2.76 -30.34
C ARG A 116 -3.45 3.52 -31.67
N GLU A 117 -3.09 4.79 -31.62
CA GLU A 117 -3.08 5.71 -32.76
C GLU A 117 -1.78 6.51 -32.69
N ASP A 118 -0.91 6.29 -33.68
CA ASP A 118 0.28 7.12 -33.91
C ASP A 118 -0.21 8.42 -34.58
N LEU A 119 -0.15 9.53 -33.85
CA LEU A 119 -0.70 10.82 -34.29
C LEU A 119 0.33 11.65 -35.06
N ASN A 120 1.60 11.31 -34.94
CA ASN A 120 2.71 12.06 -35.53
C ASN A 120 3.38 11.32 -36.70
N ASP A 121 2.94 10.11 -37.00
CA ASP A 121 3.40 9.22 -38.07
C ASP A 121 4.90 8.85 -37.96
N ASP A 122 5.47 8.78 -36.74
CA ASP A 122 6.87 8.39 -36.52
C ASP A 122 7.10 6.87 -36.40
N GLY A 123 6.00 6.10 -36.42
CA GLY A 123 5.99 4.65 -36.33
C GLY A 123 6.05 4.10 -34.90
N ARG A 124 5.79 4.92 -33.89
CA ARG A 124 5.70 4.53 -32.47
C ARG A 124 4.42 5.09 -31.86
N ILE A 125 3.98 4.47 -30.76
CA ILE A 125 2.90 5.00 -29.93
C ILE A 125 3.50 5.35 -28.58
N ASP A 126 3.69 6.63 -28.31
CA ASP A 126 4.33 7.09 -27.08
C ASP A 126 3.68 8.36 -26.48
N ARG A 127 4.38 9.05 -25.58
CA ARG A 127 3.85 10.25 -24.92
C ARG A 127 3.52 11.38 -25.90
N ALA A 128 4.17 11.44 -27.06
CA ALA A 128 3.90 12.45 -28.09
C ALA A 128 2.52 12.28 -28.72
N ASP A 129 1.92 11.09 -28.63
CA ASP A 129 0.58 10.78 -29.15
C ASP A 129 -0.53 10.95 -28.10
N MET A 130 -0.20 11.43 -26.89
CA MET A 130 -1.21 11.66 -25.86
C MET A 130 -2.09 12.86 -26.19
N LYS A 131 -3.40 12.66 -26.10
CA LYS A 131 -4.40 13.73 -26.20
C LYS A 131 -4.77 14.20 -24.79
N TRP A 132 -4.66 15.49 -24.51
CA TRP A 132 -5.08 16.08 -23.24
C TRP A 132 -6.42 16.81 -23.39
N GLU A 133 -7.24 16.84 -22.36
CA GLU A 133 -8.48 17.65 -22.27
C GLU A 133 -8.68 18.19 -20.85
N TYR A 134 -9.46 19.26 -20.72
CA TYR A 134 -9.97 19.69 -19.40
C TYR A 134 -11.07 18.76 -18.91
N LEU A 135 -11.00 18.40 -17.64
CA LEU A 135 -12.15 17.87 -16.90
C LEU A 135 -13.18 18.99 -16.66
N GLU A 136 -14.44 18.64 -16.41
CA GLU A 136 -15.48 19.60 -16.07
C GLU A 136 -15.25 20.21 -14.68
N GLY A 137 -14.82 19.38 -13.73
CA GLY A 137 -14.47 19.71 -12.36
C GLY A 137 -12.97 19.72 -12.11
N ASP A 138 -12.59 19.57 -10.84
CA ASP A 138 -11.24 19.79 -10.37
C ASP A 138 -10.36 18.53 -10.37
N GLY A 139 -10.85 17.40 -10.89
CA GLY A 139 -10.10 16.14 -10.94
C GLY A 139 -10.19 15.26 -9.70
N ASP A 140 -11.02 15.60 -8.70
CA ASP A 140 -11.27 14.72 -7.56
C ASP A 140 -11.80 13.35 -8.02
N PHE A 141 -11.19 12.27 -7.54
CA PHE A 141 -11.58 10.90 -7.90
C PHE A 141 -13.04 10.59 -7.53
N ARG A 142 -13.60 11.31 -6.55
CA ARG A 142 -15.00 11.18 -6.11
C ARG A 142 -15.99 11.87 -7.05
N SER A 143 -15.51 12.65 -8.02
CA SER A 143 -16.36 13.29 -9.03
C SER A 143 -16.99 12.25 -9.95
N ALA A 144 -18.16 12.58 -10.52
CA ALA A 144 -18.86 11.69 -11.45
C ALA A 144 -18.04 11.40 -12.72
N GLU A 145 -17.30 12.38 -13.23
CA GLU A 145 -16.46 12.24 -14.42
C GLU A 145 -15.27 11.30 -14.20
N VAL A 146 -14.53 11.43 -13.08
CA VAL A 146 -13.40 10.53 -12.80
C VAL A 146 -13.89 9.14 -12.41
N THR A 147 -15.04 9.06 -11.74
CA THR A 147 -15.74 7.80 -11.46
C THR A 147 -16.13 7.08 -12.75
N ALA A 148 -16.62 7.80 -13.77
CA ALA A 148 -16.91 7.23 -15.07
C ALA A 148 -15.64 6.72 -15.79
N LEU A 149 -14.50 7.42 -15.66
CA LEU A 149 -13.22 6.94 -16.18
C LEU A 149 -12.75 5.67 -15.47
N ARG A 150 -12.99 5.53 -14.16
CA ARG A 150 -12.75 4.26 -13.45
C ARG A 150 -13.65 3.14 -13.95
N ASP A 151 -14.92 3.43 -14.21
CA ASP A 151 -15.85 2.43 -14.76
C ASP A 151 -15.49 1.98 -16.18
N GLU A 152 -14.77 2.80 -16.94
CA GLU A 152 -14.15 2.40 -18.22
C GLU A 152 -12.88 1.55 -18.02
N ALA A 153 -12.16 1.76 -16.92
CA ALA A 153 -10.85 1.16 -16.69
C ALA A 153 -10.94 -0.31 -16.27
N ASP A 154 -9.99 -1.11 -16.75
CA ASP A 154 -9.78 -2.47 -16.24
C ASP A 154 -8.91 -2.47 -14.99
N ILE A 155 -7.91 -1.56 -14.96
CA ILE A 155 -6.87 -1.52 -13.92
C ILE A 155 -6.62 -0.08 -13.48
N VAL A 156 -6.56 0.16 -12.17
CA VAL A 156 -6.13 1.44 -11.58
C VAL A 156 -4.78 1.30 -10.89
N VAL A 157 -3.79 2.11 -11.28
CA VAL A 157 -2.45 2.08 -10.67
C VAL A 157 -2.00 3.48 -10.29
N THR A 158 -1.81 3.73 -8.98
CA THR A 158 -1.39 5.06 -8.51
C THR A 158 -0.86 5.09 -7.06
N ASN A 159 -0.36 6.25 -6.64
CA ASN A 159 -0.14 6.63 -5.26
C ASN A 159 -1.28 7.56 -4.79
N PRO A 160 -2.36 7.04 -4.17
CA PRO A 160 -3.43 7.91 -3.69
C PRO A 160 -2.97 8.74 -2.48
N PRO A 161 -3.62 9.88 -2.20
CA PRO A 161 -3.39 10.62 -0.97
C PRO A 161 -3.58 9.70 0.26
N PHE A 162 -2.59 9.66 1.14
CA PHE A 162 -2.60 8.72 2.27
C PHE A 162 -3.73 9.03 3.24
N SER A 163 -4.12 10.30 3.35
CA SER A 163 -5.27 10.73 4.14
C SER A 163 -6.60 10.18 3.62
N LEU A 164 -6.70 9.91 2.32
CA LEU A 164 -7.91 9.43 1.64
C LEU A 164 -7.86 7.94 1.29
N PHE A 165 -6.84 7.20 1.72
CA PHE A 165 -6.63 5.79 1.34
C PHE A 165 -7.88 4.90 1.50
N ARG A 166 -8.64 5.04 2.61
CA ARG A 166 -9.86 4.24 2.82
C ARG A 166 -10.98 4.61 1.86
N GLU A 167 -11.16 5.89 1.59
CA GLU A 167 -12.16 6.39 0.64
C GLU A 167 -11.79 5.96 -0.78
N PHE A 168 -10.50 6.05 -1.12
CA PHE A 168 -9.97 5.62 -2.42
C PHE A 168 -10.12 4.11 -2.62
N LEU A 169 -9.78 3.29 -1.62
CA LEU A 169 -9.94 1.84 -1.67
C LEU A 169 -11.42 1.44 -1.85
N ALA A 170 -12.34 2.09 -1.13
CA ALA A 170 -13.78 1.86 -1.31
C ALA A 170 -14.24 2.22 -2.73
N TRP A 171 -13.77 3.34 -3.28
CA TRP A 171 -14.09 3.77 -4.65
C TRP A 171 -13.59 2.80 -5.73
N LEU A 172 -12.46 2.12 -5.49
CA LEU A 172 -11.96 1.05 -6.37
C LEU A 172 -12.83 -0.21 -6.28
N GLU A 173 -13.15 -0.63 -5.06
CA GLU A 173 -13.99 -1.82 -4.83
C GLU A 173 -15.40 -1.66 -5.40
N ASP A 174 -15.98 -0.46 -5.31
CA ASP A 174 -17.29 -0.13 -5.90
C ASP A 174 -17.28 -0.25 -7.44
N GLY A 175 -16.13 0.02 -8.07
CA GLY A 175 -15.94 -0.12 -9.52
C GLY A 175 -15.61 -1.54 -9.98
N GLY A 176 -15.25 -2.44 -9.05
CA GLY A 176 -14.84 -3.82 -9.40
C GLY A 176 -13.59 -3.90 -10.27
N VAL A 177 -12.75 -2.86 -10.27
CA VAL A 177 -11.52 -2.79 -11.07
C VAL A 177 -10.40 -3.59 -10.41
N GLN A 178 -9.43 -4.03 -11.22
CA GLN A 178 -8.15 -4.43 -10.66
C GLN A 178 -7.36 -3.18 -10.26
N TYR A 179 -6.47 -3.28 -9.28
CA TYR A 179 -5.68 -2.13 -8.86
C TYR A 179 -4.38 -2.52 -8.16
N SER A 180 -3.42 -1.60 -8.21
CA SER A 180 -2.21 -1.61 -7.40
C SER A 180 -1.92 -0.21 -6.90
N ILE A 181 -2.08 0.00 -5.60
CA ILE A 181 -2.00 1.32 -4.96
C ILE A 181 -0.99 1.35 -3.83
N ILE A 182 -0.37 2.50 -3.60
CA ILE A 182 0.51 2.70 -2.45
C ILE A 182 -0.31 3.16 -1.25
N GLY A 183 0.02 2.62 -0.08
CA GLY A 183 -0.55 3.07 1.19
C GLY A 183 0.42 2.88 2.33
N THR A 184 -0.01 3.24 3.54
CA THR A 184 0.77 2.95 4.75
C THR A 184 0.60 1.50 5.18
N ILE A 185 1.66 0.84 5.69
CA ILE A 185 1.63 -0.51 6.27
C ILE A 185 0.53 -0.63 7.35
N ASN A 186 0.28 0.44 8.09
CA ASN A 186 -0.77 0.47 9.11
C ASN A 186 -2.17 0.25 8.55
N ALA A 187 -2.39 0.53 7.26
CA ALA A 187 -3.69 0.32 6.62
C ALA A 187 -4.09 -1.16 6.57
N THR A 188 -3.12 -2.08 6.64
CA THR A 188 -3.33 -3.53 6.68
C THR A 188 -4.33 -3.95 7.76
N THR A 189 -4.34 -3.28 8.92
CA THR A 189 -5.18 -3.64 10.06
C THR A 189 -6.41 -2.75 10.22
N TYR A 190 -6.67 -1.86 9.27
CA TYR A 190 -7.96 -1.15 9.22
C TYR A 190 -9.07 -2.15 8.95
N LYS A 191 -10.25 -1.93 9.54
CA LYS A 191 -11.35 -2.90 9.49
C LYS A 191 -11.73 -3.26 8.06
N GLU A 192 -11.85 -2.25 7.20
CA GLU A 192 -12.27 -2.39 5.81
C GLU A 192 -11.18 -3.08 4.97
N THR A 193 -9.92 -2.63 5.09
CA THR A 193 -8.78 -3.22 4.39
C THR A 193 -8.56 -4.68 4.80
N PHE A 194 -8.60 -4.98 6.11
CA PHE A 194 -8.36 -6.32 6.62
C PHE A 194 -9.47 -7.29 6.24
N ALA A 195 -10.73 -6.81 6.12
CA ALA A 195 -11.82 -7.62 5.60
C ALA A 195 -11.52 -8.13 4.19
N LEU A 196 -11.03 -7.25 3.30
CA LEU A 196 -10.63 -7.64 1.94
C LEU A 196 -9.45 -8.62 1.94
N ILE A 197 -8.46 -8.44 2.83
CA ILE A 197 -7.33 -9.37 2.97
C ILE A 197 -7.81 -10.75 3.42
N ARG A 198 -8.68 -10.79 4.44
CA ARG A 198 -9.26 -12.04 4.95
C ARG A 198 -10.10 -12.75 3.89
N GLU A 199 -10.84 -12.00 3.08
CA GLU A 199 -11.63 -12.52 1.96
C GLU A 199 -10.78 -12.85 0.71
N ASN A 200 -9.45 -12.70 0.80
CA ASN A 200 -8.50 -12.94 -0.29
C ASN A 200 -8.81 -12.10 -1.55
N ARG A 201 -9.32 -10.88 -1.35
CA ARG A 201 -9.63 -9.88 -2.40
C ARG A 201 -8.59 -8.77 -2.49
N LEU A 202 -7.72 -8.65 -1.49
CA LEU A 202 -6.63 -7.68 -1.42
C LEU A 202 -5.39 -8.33 -0.79
N TRP A 203 -4.21 -8.04 -1.31
CA TRP A 203 -2.94 -8.50 -0.75
C TRP A 203 -1.85 -7.43 -0.83
N LYS A 204 -0.71 -7.73 -0.21
CA LYS A 204 0.50 -6.93 -0.31
C LYS A 204 1.06 -7.05 -1.71
N GLY A 205 1.63 -5.96 -2.25
CA GLY A 205 2.30 -6.02 -3.54
C GLY A 205 3.56 -6.89 -3.53
N ALA A 206 4.17 -7.06 -4.70
CA ALA A 206 5.34 -7.90 -4.90
C ALA A 206 6.64 -7.27 -4.32
N THR A 207 6.68 -5.95 -4.19
CA THR A 207 7.86 -5.21 -3.73
C THR A 207 7.54 -4.24 -2.59
N ALA A 208 8.56 -3.55 -2.08
CA ALA A 208 8.45 -2.56 -0.99
C ALA A 208 7.84 -3.10 0.33
N ASN A 209 7.85 -4.41 0.56
CA ASN A 209 7.36 -5.01 1.80
C ASN A 209 8.37 -4.95 2.95
N SER A 210 9.67 -4.90 2.63
CA SER A 210 10.77 -4.86 3.63
C SER A 210 11.82 -3.78 3.36
N THR A 211 11.55 -2.90 2.40
CA THR A 211 12.46 -1.83 1.97
C THR A 211 11.75 -0.49 1.99
N ASP A 212 12.48 0.57 2.34
CA ASP A 212 11.91 1.93 2.27
C ASP A 212 11.60 2.30 0.82
N MET A 213 10.43 2.90 0.59
CA MET A 213 10.13 3.60 -0.65
C MET A 213 10.68 5.03 -0.57
N ILE A 214 11.18 5.53 -1.70
CA ILE A 214 11.70 6.89 -1.83
C ILE A 214 10.66 7.70 -2.58
N PHE A 215 10.48 8.95 -2.16
CA PHE A 215 9.58 9.89 -2.80
C PHE A 215 10.31 11.19 -3.08
N ARG A 216 10.05 11.78 -4.25
CA ARG A 216 10.36 13.19 -4.47
C ARG A 216 9.31 14.01 -3.74
N VAL A 217 9.73 15.12 -3.15
CA VAL A 217 8.84 16.08 -2.48
C VAL A 217 8.89 17.43 -3.20
N PRO A 218 7.88 18.28 -3.04
CA PRO A 218 7.95 19.64 -3.55
C PRO A 218 9.11 20.42 -2.91
N LYS A 219 9.64 21.37 -3.66
CA LYS A 219 10.77 22.20 -3.21
C LYS A 219 10.38 22.97 -1.95
N GLY A 220 11.19 22.87 -0.90
CA GLY A 220 10.91 23.53 0.38
C GLY A 220 9.95 22.78 1.30
N ALA A 221 9.48 21.58 0.92
CA ALA A 221 8.72 20.72 1.82
C ALA A 221 9.52 20.37 3.08
N GLU A 222 8.84 20.42 4.23
CA GLU A 222 9.46 20.10 5.53
C GLU A 222 9.63 18.59 5.69
N VAL A 223 10.85 18.11 5.44
CA VAL A 223 11.24 16.70 5.58
C VAL A 223 12.21 16.54 6.75
N LYS A 224 12.06 15.44 7.53
CA LYS A 224 13.02 15.08 8.57
C LYS A 224 14.42 14.90 7.97
N ALA A 225 15.43 15.53 8.57
CA ALA A 225 16.81 15.49 8.07
C ALA A 225 17.34 14.06 7.88
N ASP A 226 17.08 13.15 8.83
CA ASP A 226 17.50 11.75 8.73
C ASP A 226 16.82 11.00 7.57
N ASP A 227 15.56 11.33 7.28
CA ASP A 227 14.79 10.70 6.20
C ASP A 227 15.30 11.17 4.84
N ARG A 228 15.59 12.47 4.70
CA ARG A 228 16.25 13.05 3.51
C ARG A 228 17.63 12.45 3.28
N ALA A 229 18.48 12.44 4.32
CA ALA A 229 19.84 11.92 4.23
C ALA A 229 19.85 10.43 3.85
N LYS A 230 18.93 9.63 4.41
CA LYS A 230 18.80 8.22 4.06
C LYS A 230 18.30 8.05 2.61
N ALA A 231 17.31 8.83 2.18
CA ALA A 231 16.81 8.81 0.79
C ALA A 231 17.92 9.12 -0.21
N ILE A 232 18.67 10.21 -0.01
CA ILE A 232 19.78 10.61 -0.89
C ILE A 232 20.86 9.54 -0.92
N ARG A 233 21.24 8.98 0.23
CA ARG A 233 22.21 7.88 0.29
C ARG A 233 21.74 6.65 -0.49
N MET A 234 20.46 6.31 -0.43
CA MET A 234 19.88 5.20 -1.20
C MET A 234 19.88 5.50 -2.70
N LEU A 235 19.48 6.71 -3.10
CA LEU A 235 19.48 7.16 -4.50
C LEU A 235 20.90 7.18 -5.10
N ARG A 236 21.89 7.72 -4.39
CA ARG A 236 23.30 7.71 -4.84
C ARG A 236 23.84 6.30 -5.07
N LYS A 237 23.37 5.29 -4.30
CA LYS A 237 23.73 3.88 -4.51
C LYS A 237 23.11 3.27 -5.76
N ILE A 238 21.96 3.77 -6.20
CA ILE A 238 21.35 3.38 -7.49
C ILE A 238 22.23 3.91 -8.64
N GLY A 239 22.85 5.08 -8.46
CA GLY A 239 23.76 5.68 -9.44
C GLY A 239 23.03 6.37 -10.59
N GLY A 240 23.69 6.47 -11.75
CA GLY A 240 23.15 7.18 -12.92
C GLY A 240 22.89 8.66 -12.62
N GLN A 241 21.69 9.14 -12.97
CA GLN A 241 21.27 10.53 -12.71
C GLN A 241 21.24 10.91 -11.22
N TYR A 242 21.32 9.93 -10.31
CA TYR A 242 21.28 10.16 -8.87
C TYR A 242 22.65 10.19 -8.17
N ALA A 243 23.73 9.87 -8.89
CA ALA A 243 25.07 9.69 -8.31
C ALA A 243 25.58 10.95 -7.60
N ASP A 244 25.30 12.12 -8.17
CA ASP A 244 25.81 13.42 -7.71
C ASP A 244 24.71 14.31 -7.11
N LEU A 245 23.59 13.73 -6.65
CA LEU A 245 22.53 14.49 -5.97
C LEU A 245 23.12 15.28 -4.80
N PRO A 246 22.79 16.57 -4.61
CA PRO A 246 23.23 17.32 -3.44
C PRO A 246 22.51 16.84 -2.17
N ASP A 247 23.09 17.12 -0.99
CA ASP A 247 22.55 16.66 0.31
C ASP A 247 21.21 17.32 0.69
N ASP A 248 20.87 18.45 0.07
CA ASP A 248 19.62 19.18 0.25
C ASP A 248 18.57 18.85 -0.82
N ALA A 249 18.83 17.89 -1.71
CA ALA A 249 17.89 17.48 -2.74
C ALA A 249 16.50 17.13 -2.17
N ASP A 250 15.46 17.42 -2.95
CA ASP A 250 14.05 17.34 -2.54
C ASP A 250 13.51 15.91 -2.56
N PHE A 251 14.06 15.05 -1.69
CA PHE A 251 13.65 13.67 -1.50
C PHE A 251 13.40 13.33 -0.04
N THR A 252 12.47 12.40 0.18
CA THR A 252 12.21 11.76 1.46
C THR A 252 12.14 10.25 1.30
N ARG A 253 12.20 9.53 2.42
CA ARG A 253 11.97 8.08 2.47
C ARG A 253 10.83 7.78 3.42
N GLN A 254 9.98 6.84 3.07
CA GLN A 254 8.89 6.39 3.93
C GLN A 254 8.93 4.87 4.09
N GLY A 255 9.58 4.42 5.17
CA GLY A 255 9.69 2.99 5.51
C GLY A 255 8.38 2.33 5.94
N SER A 256 7.31 3.13 6.05
CA SER A 256 5.97 2.65 6.34
C SER A 256 5.08 2.60 5.10
N SER A 257 5.61 2.86 3.91
CA SER A 257 4.85 2.82 2.65
C SER A 257 5.03 1.45 1.99
N CYS A 258 3.99 1.01 1.31
CA CYS A 258 3.95 -0.29 0.67
C CYS A 258 2.84 -0.35 -0.37
N TRP A 259 2.93 -1.34 -1.26
CA TRP A 259 1.87 -1.64 -2.22
C TRP A 259 0.76 -2.49 -1.60
N TYR A 260 -0.47 -2.20 -2.03
CA TYR A 260 -1.69 -2.98 -1.84
C TYR A 260 -2.29 -3.24 -3.21
N THR A 261 -2.62 -4.48 -3.51
CA THR A 261 -3.04 -4.89 -4.86
C THR A 261 -4.07 -6.01 -4.80
N ASN A 262 -4.89 -6.11 -5.84
CA ASN A 262 -5.68 -7.31 -6.16
C ASN A 262 -5.24 -7.92 -7.50
N ILE A 263 -4.09 -7.50 -8.03
CA ILE A 263 -3.41 -8.07 -9.20
C ILE A 263 -2.48 -9.18 -8.71
N ASP A 264 -2.60 -10.36 -9.30
CA ASP A 264 -1.86 -11.54 -8.85
C ASP A 264 -0.38 -11.47 -9.26
N HIS A 265 0.49 -12.09 -8.48
CA HIS A 265 1.94 -12.00 -8.70
C HIS A 265 2.71 -13.19 -8.12
N GLY A 266 3.89 -13.47 -8.68
CA GLY A 266 4.67 -14.67 -8.34
C GLY A 266 5.04 -14.80 -6.86
N VAL A 267 5.43 -13.71 -6.21
CA VAL A 267 5.80 -13.71 -4.77
C VAL A 267 4.66 -14.23 -3.89
N ARG A 268 3.40 -14.05 -4.29
CA ARG A 268 2.22 -14.52 -3.55
C ARG A 268 2.09 -16.05 -3.58
N HIS A 269 2.76 -16.73 -4.50
CA HIS A 269 2.75 -18.19 -4.61
C HIS A 269 4.06 -18.83 -4.16
N GLU A 270 4.96 -18.06 -3.56
CA GLU A 270 6.17 -18.60 -2.94
C GLU A 270 5.80 -19.35 -1.67
N TRP A 271 6.23 -20.61 -1.57
CA TRP A 271 6.03 -21.42 -0.38
C TRP A 271 6.97 -20.96 0.73
N LEU A 272 6.42 -20.74 1.93
CA LEU A 272 7.26 -20.56 3.11
C LEU A 272 7.83 -21.91 3.54
N GLU A 273 9.15 -21.98 3.66
CA GLU A 273 9.82 -23.10 4.31
C GLU A 273 9.45 -23.13 5.81
N LEU A 274 8.79 -24.20 6.22
CA LEU A 274 8.36 -24.43 7.60
C LEU A 274 9.18 -25.54 8.24
N ASP A 275 9.24 -25.52 9.56
CA ASP A 275 9.92 -26.52 10.39
C ASP A 275 8.93 -27.05 11.43
N THR A 276 9.21 -28.20 12.05
CA THR A 276 8.40 -28.68 13.17
C THR A 276 8.52 -27.76 14.38
N MET A 277 7.55 -27.80 15.29
CA MET A 277 7.61 -27.04 16.56
C MET A 277 8.91 -27.34 17.33
N GLU A 278 9.36 -28.60 17.34
CA GLU A 278 10.60 -29.02 17.98
C GLU A 278 11.85 -28.41 17.31
N ARG A 279 11.94 -28.47 15.96
CA ARG A 279 13.08 -27.88 15.23
C ARG A 279 13.11 -26.36 15.36
N ASN A 280 11.95 -25.70 15.34
CA ASN A 280 11.86 -24.26 15.55
C ASN A 280 12.38 -23.79 16.92
N GLN A 281 12.26 -24.63 17.95
CA GLN A 281 12.79 -24.34 19.30
C GLN A 281 14.29 -24.61 19.42
N THR A 282 14.80 -25.63 18.73
CA THR A 282 16.17 -26.14 18.89
C THR A 282 17.16 -25.63 17.84
N LYS A 283 16.69 -25.07 16.73
CA LYS A 283 17.57 -24.57 15.66
C LYS A 283 18.56 -23.52 16.18
N ARG A 284 19.78 -23.49 15.62
CA ARG A 284 20.86 -22.58 16.04
C ARG A 284 20.41 -21.11 16.09
N ASN A 285 19.56 -20.70 15.16
CA ASN A 285 19.05 -19.34 15.04
C ASN A 285 17.63 -19.18 15.64
N ALA A 286 17.18 -20.14 16.45
CA ALA A 286 15.89 -20.09 17.13
C ALA A 286 15.78 -18.79 17.94
N LYS A 287 14.68 -18.08 17.72
CA LYS A 287 14.44 -16.82 18.39
C LYS A 287 14.25 -17.08 19.89
N LYS A 288 14.86 -16.24 20.73
CA LYS A 288 14.88 -16.39 22.19
C LYS A 288 13.52 -16.77 22.79
N LYS A 289 12.44 -16.11 22.36
CA LYS A 289 11.08 -16.36 22.84
C LYS A 289 10.61 -17.80 22.61
N VAL A 290 10.81 -18.31 21.39
CA VAL A 290 10.41 -19.67 20.99
C VAL A 290 11.25 -20.71 21.74
N ARG A 291 12.57 -20.48 21.85
CA ARG A 291 13.47 -21.39 22.57
C ARG A 291 13.16 -21.52 24.06
N GLU A 292 12.78 -20.42 24.72
CA GLU A 292 12.59 -20.39 26.18
C GLU A 292 11.20 -20.85 26.62
N HIS A 293 10.16 -20.58 25.82
CA HIS A 293 8.76 -20.79 26.24
C HIS A 293 7.99 -21.70 25.29
N GLY A 294 8.62 -22.16 24.20
CA GLY A 294 7.94 -22.87 23.13
C GLY A 294 6.87 -22.02 22.48
N TYR A 295 5.72 -22.64 22.21
CA TYR A 295 4.56 -22.01 21.61
C TYR A 295 3.46 -21.89 22.66
N LEU A 296 3.23 -20.65 23.11
CA LEU A 296 2.24 -20.38 24.14
C LEU A 296 0.85 -20.30 23.52
N LYS A 297 -0.17 -20.67 24.30
CA LYS A 297 -1.58 -20.47 23.91
C LYS A 297 -2.07 -19.11 24.37
N TYR A 298 -3.01 -18.53 23.64
CA TYR A 298 -3.71 -17.35 24.13
C TYR A 298 -4.70 -17.70 25.23
N ASP A 299 -4.85 -16.80 26.19
CA ASP A 299 -5.86 -16.87 27.24
C ASP A 299 -7.26 -16.51 26.70
N ASN A 300 -7.30 -15.72 25.61
CA ASN A 300 -8.52 -15.12 25.06
C ASN A 300 -8.80 -15.46 23.59
N TYR A 301 -7.99 -16.32 22.97
CA TYR A 301 -8.23 -16.87 21.65
C TYR A 301 -7.95 -18.38 21.63
N ASP A 302 -8.68 -19.12 20.82
CA ASP A 302 -8.35 -20.51 20.48
C ASP A 302 -7.27 -20.55 19.39
N ALA A 303 -6.06 -20.14 19.77
CA ALA A 303 -4.88 -20.10 18.90
C ALA A 303 -3.58 -20.12 19.72
N ILE A 304 -2.47 -20.46 19.07
CA ILE A 304 -1.11 -20.29 19.63
C ILE A 304 -0.50 -18.94 19.23
N GLU A 305 0.34 -18.38 20.09
CA GLU A 305 1.21 -17.25 19.76
C GLU A 305 2.44 -17.74 19.02
N VAL A 306 2.60 -17.28 17.77
CA VAL A 306 3.79 -17.52 16.95
C VAL A 306 4.53 -16.20 16.81
N PRO A 307 5.64 -16.00 17.55
CA PRO A 307 6.17 -14.67 17.71
C PRO A 307 6.85 -14.11 16.45
N PHE A 308 7.23 -15.00 15.51
CA PHE A 308 7.97 -14.69 14.28
C PHE A 308 7.49 -15.55 13.11
N THR A 309 7.50 -15.00 11.89
CA THR A 309 7.12 -15.71 10.67
C THR A 309 7.99 -16.95 10.40
N ASP A 310 9.30 -16.87 10.71
CA ASP A 310 10.25 -17.99 10.56
C ASP A 310 10.10 -19.06 11.67
N ALA A 311 9.11 -18.93 12.54
CA ALA A 311 8.78 -19.90 13.57
C ALA A 311 7.40 -20.53 13.36
N ILE A 312 6.76 -20.32 12.21
CA ILE A 312 5.49 -20.98 11.89
C ILE A 312 5.76 -22.50 11.77
N PRO A 313 5.08 -23.35 12.57
CA PRO A 313 5.27 -24.79 12.53
C PRO A 313 4.52 -25.48 11.38
N CYS A 314 5.10 -26.55 10.83
CA CYS A 314 4.43 -27.43 9.85
C CYS A 314 3.62 -28.57 10.48
N ASP A 315 3.73 -28.80 11.79
CA ASP A 315 3.12 -29.90 12.53
C ASP A 315 2.01 -29.44 13.49
N TYR A 316 1.46 -28.24 13.26
CA TYR A 316 0.34 -27.69 14.04
C TYR A 316 -0.85 -27.33 13.13
N ASP A 317 -1.96 -28.03 13.31
CA ASP A 317 -3.16 -27.86 12.46
C ASP A 317 -4.15 -26.80 12.98
N GLY A 318 -3.92 -26.28 14.19
CA GLY A 318 -4.75 -25.26 14.80
C GLY A 318 -4.52 -23.85 14.24
N VAL A 319 -5.23 -22.87 14.81
CA VAL A 319 -5.06 -21.45 14.43
C VAL A 319 -3.81 -20.88 15.10
N MET A 320 -3.07 -20.06 14.35
CA MET A 320 -1.80 -19.47 14.77
C MET A 320 -1.88 -17.96 14.67
N GLY A 321 -1.51 -17.26 15.74
CA GLY A 321 -1.30 -15.80 15.73
C GLY A 321 0.11 -15.45 15.30
N VAL A 322 0.29 -15.01 14.05
CA VAL A 322 1.58 -14.65 13.43
C VAL A 322 1.78 -13.12 13.33
N PRO A 323 3.02 -12.60 13.21
CA PRO A 323 3.23 -11.16 13.01
C PRO A 323 2.47 -10.63 11.79
N THR A 324 2.04 -9.37 11.80
CA THR A 324 1.37 -8.75 10.63
C THR A 324 2.24 -8.73 9.38
N THR A 325 3.56 -8.63 9.53
CA THR A 325 4.55 -8.75 8.44
C THR A 325 4.57 -10.14 7.78
N PHE A 326 3.83 -11.13 8.31
CA PHE A 326 3.57 -12.37 7.60
C PHE A 326 2.85 -12.11 6.25
N LEU A 327 1.99 -11.10 6.19
CA LEU A 327 1.21 -10.79 4.98
C LEU A 327 2.10 -10.41 3.78
N ASP A 328 3.33 -9.97 4.03
CA ASP A 328 4.34 -9.69 3.00
C ASP A 328 4.78 -10.96 2.24
N LYS A 329 4.52 -12.13 2.82
CA LYS A 329 4.86 -13.47 2.30
C LYS A 329 3.65 -14.40 2.31
N TYR A 330 2.45 -13.83 2.36
CA TYR A 330 1.23 -14.61 2.42
C TYR A 330 1.04 -15.36 1.11
N ASN A 331 0.90 -16.68 1.21
CA ASN A 331 0.55 -17.55 0.12
C ASN A 331 -0.82 -18.19 0.39
N PRO A 332 -1.85 -17.92 -0.45
CA PRO A 332 -3.19 -18.46 -0.26
C PRO A 332 -3.26 -19.98 -0.46
N ASP A 333 -2.30 -20.58 -1.15
CA ASP A 333 -2.25 -22.02 -1.40
C ASP A 333 -1.70 -22.75 -0.17
N GLN A 334 -0.98 -22.04 0.71
CA GLN A 334 -0.39 -22.57 1.93
C GLN A 334 -1.19 -22.21 3.18
N PHE A 335 -1.83 -21.04 3.23
CA PHE A 335 -2.51 -20.54 4.42
C PHE A 335 -3.87 -19.90 4.13
N GLU A 336 -4.77 -20.04 5.09
CA GLU A 336 -6.02 -19.30 5.22
C GLU A 336 -5.84 -18.16 6.23
N VAL A 337 -6.23 -16.93 5.88
CA VAL A 337 -6.33 -15.82 6.84
C VAL A 337 -7.69 -15.89 7.51
N ILE A 338 -7.69 -16.13 8.83
CA ILE A 338 -8.91 -16.29 9.62
C ILE A 338 -9.37 -14.95 10.18
N GLY A 339 -8.45 -14.16 10.73
CA GLY A 339 -8.78 -12.98 11.52
C GLY A 339 -7.56 -12.24 12.02
N THR A 340 -7.75 -11.36 13.00
CA THR A 340 -6.67 -10.61 13.64
C THR A 340 -6.93 -10.51 15.13
N THR A 341 -5.88 -10.48 15.95
CA THR A 341 -6.04 -10.21 17.38
C THR A 341 -6.29 -8.73 17.67
N GLU A 342 -6.10 -7.85 16.68
CA GLU A 342 -6.38 -6.41 16.76
C GLU A 342 -7.87 -6.12 16.56
N SER A 343 -8.73 -6.57 17.47
CA SER A 343 -10.13 -6.15 17.37
C SER A 343 -10.90 -6.27 18.67
N ASN A 344 -11.59 -5.18 19.03
CA ASN A 344 -12.69 -5.18 19.98
C ASN A 344 -14.03 -5.60 19.31
N ASP A 345 -13.97 -6.11 18.07
CA ASP A 345 -15.14 -6.69 17.40
C ASP A 345 -15.64 -7.92 18.15
N PRO A 346 -16.90 -7.92 18.62
CA PRO A 346 -17.55 -9.09 19.24
C PRO A 346 -17.52 -10.33 18.35
N GLU A 347 -17.53 -10.15 17.04
CA GLU A 347 -17.57 -11.21 16.02
C GLU A 347 -16.16 -11.63 15.55
N ASN A 348 -15.11 -11.22 16.28
CA ASN A 348 -13.74 -11.59 15.93
C ASN A 348 -13.56 -13.12 16.02
N PRO A 349 -13.19 -13.80 14.91
CA PRO A 349 -13.07 -15.24 14.90
C PRO A 349 -12.02 -15.74 15.91
N CYS A 350 -12.24 -16.95 16.40
CA CYS A 350 -11.40 -17.62 17.41
C CYS A 350 -11.36 -16.92 18.78
N ARG A 351 -12.09 -15.82 19.02
CA ARG A 351 -12.18 -15.21 20.35
C ARG A 351 -12.92 -16.15 21.31
N THR A 352 -12.28 -16.50 22.43
CA THR A 352 -12.85 -17.42 23.43
C THR A 352 -13.22 -16.72 24.74
N ARG A 353 -12.69 -15.54 25.00
CA ARG A 353 -12.92 -14.81 26.25
C ARG A 353 -12.87 -13.29 26.05
N TRP A 354 -13.75 -12.60 26.75
CA TRP A 354 -13.70 -11.15 26.92
C TRP A 354 -13.33 -10.82 28.37
N TYR A 355 -12.39 -9.90 28.55
CA TYR A 355 -12.05 -9.37 29.86
C TYR A 355 -12.97 -8.21 30.21
N SER A 356 -13.52 -8.25 31.42
CA SER A 356 -14.27 -7.14 32.00
C SER A 356 -13.38 -5.93 32.28
N SER A 357 -14.00 -4.76 32.46
CA SER A 357 -13.26 -3.56 32.86
C SER A 357 -12.59 -3.69 34.24
N GLU A 358 -13.09 -4.56 35.12
CA GLU A 358 -12.46 -4.85 36.42
C GLU A 358 -11.18 -5.64 36.23
N GLU A 359 -11.21 -6.71 35.43
CA GLU A 359 -10.03 -7.51 35.08
C GLU A 359 -8.96 -6.68 34.38
N CYS A 360 -9.34 -5.78 33.47
CA CYS A 360 -8.39 -4.86 32.80
C CYS A 360 -7.72 -3.88 33.77
N ARG A 361 -8.41 -3.45 34.84
CA ARG A 361 -7.84 -2.58 35.89
C ARG A 361 -6.96 -3.38 36.84
N ALA A 362 -7.39 -4.57 37.24
CA ALA A 362 -6.61 -5.49 38.06
C ALA A 362 -5.28 -5.86 37.38
N ALA A 363 -5.33 -6.25 36.10
CA ALA A 363 -4.14 -6.56 35.32
C ALA A 363 -3.18 -5.35 35.18
N TYR A 364 -3.70 -4.12 35.11
CA TYR A 364 -2.86 -2.92 35.12
C TYR A 364 -2.20 -2.71 36.50
N LEU A 365 -2.98 -2.86 37.58
CA LEU A 365 -2.49 -2.71 38.94
C LEU A 365 -1.42 -3.74 39.28
N ASP A 366 -1.65 -5.01 38.99
CA ASP A 366 -0.70 -6.10 39.24
C ASP A 366 0.61 -5.90 38.48
N ARG A 367 0.53 -5.33 37.27
CA ARG A 367 1.70 -5.14 36.42
C ARG A 367 2.51 -3.89 36.74
N PHE A 368 1.84 -2.79 37.07
CA PHE A 368 2.48 -1.47 37.21
C PHE A 368 2.45 -0.92 38.64
N GLY A 369 1.82 -1.62 39.58
CA GLY A 369 1.73 -1.23 41.00
C GLY A 369 0.93 0.06 41.24
N LYS A 370 0.16 0.54 40.26
CA LYS A 370 -0.61 1.79 40.34
C LYS A 370 -1.95 1.68 39.61
N PRO A 371 -2.96 2.51 39.94
CA PRO A 371 -4.22 2.51 39.22
C PRO A 371 -4.05 2.90 37.75
N GLY A 372 -4.82 2.24 36.88
CA GLY A 372 -4.89 2.51 35.45
C GLY A 372 -5.75 1.46 34.75
N SER A 373 -5.71 1.42 33.42
CA SER A 373 -6.41 0.41 32.63
C SER A 373 -5.47 -0.15 31.58
N TYR A 374 -5.45 -1.48 31.47
CA TYR A 374 -4.78 -2.18 30.39
C TYR A 374 -5.86 -2.86 29.57
N ASP A 375 -6.25 -2.28 28.43
CA ASP A 375 -7.25 -2.90 27.56
C ASP A 375 -6.67 -4.21 26.99
N LEU A 376 -7.06 -5.33 27.64
CA LEU A 376 -6.67 -6.69 27.31
C LEU A 376 -7.43 -7.22 26.08
N ASN A 377 -8.58 -6.64 25.74
CA ASN A 377 -9.37 -7.07 24.60
C ASN A 377 -8.82 -6.53 23.27
N ALA A 378 -8.03 -5.45 23.31
CA ALA A 378 -7.39 -4.86 22.14
C ALA A 378 -6.26 -5.69 21.47
N SER A 379 -5.93 -6.89 22.00
CA SER A 379 -4.97 -7.83 21.39
C SER A 379 -5.15 -9.25 21.97
N GLY A 380 -4.27 -10.18 21.58
CA GLY A 380 -4.11 -11.46 22.24
C GLY A 380 -3.43 -11.31 23.61
N VAL A 381 -3.80 -12.16 24.55
CA VAL A 381 -3.25 -12.20 25.91
C VAL A 381 -2.63 -13.57 26.16
N VAL A 382 -1.43 -13.58 26.73
CA VAL A 382 -0.71 -14.79 27.12
C VAL A 382 -0.28 -14.61 28.57
N ASN A 383 -0.69 -15.52 29.45
CA ASN A 383 -0.36 -15.47 30.89
C ASN A 383 -0.73 -14.11 31.52
N GLY A 384 -1.92 -13.59 31.22
CA GLY A 384 -2.41 -12.29 31.71
C GLY A 384 -1.73 -11.06 31.09
N VAL A 385 -0.80 -11.25 30.15
CA VAL A 385 -0.04 -10.18 29.50
C VAL A 385 -0.45 -10.06 28.04
N LYS A 386 -0.88 -8.85 27.67
CA LYS A 386 -1.12 -8.49 26.28
C LYS A 386 0.16 -8.62 25.45
N VAL A 387 0.05 -9.29 24.30
CA VAL A 387 1.13 -9.41 23.31
C VAL A 387 0.90 -8.49 22.12
N PHE A 388 1.89 -8.40 21.23
CA PHE A 388 1.75 -7.71 19.96
C PHE A 388 0.58 -8.26 19.15
N LYS A 389 -0.08 -7.38 18.40
CA LYS A 389 -1.17 -7.72 17.49
C LYS A 389 -0.68 -8.73 16.45
N ARG A 390 -1.53 -9.69 16.13
CA ARG A 390 -1.22 -10.82 15.25
C ARG A 390 -2.31 -11.00 14.21
N VAL A 391 -1.93 -11.51 13.04
CA VAL A 391 -2.87 -12.10 12.08
C VAL A 391 -3.10 -13.54 12.51
N LEU A 392 -4.36 -13.95 12.57
CA LEU A 392 -4.76 -15.33 12.84
C LEU A 392 -4.81 -16.06 11.51
N ILE A 393 -3.99 -17.10 11.37
CA ILE A 393 -3.92 -17.92 10.18
C ILE A 393 -4.14 -19.40 10.51
N ARG A 394 -4.54 -20.17 9.51
CA ARG A 394 -4.54 -21.64 9.56
C ARG A 394 -3.78 -22.15 8.35
N ARG A 395 -3.03 -23.24 8.50
CA ARG A 395 -2.42 -23.92 7.35
C ARG A 395 -3.48 -24.68 6.57
N LEU A 396 -3.45 -24.61 5.25
CA LEU A 396 -4.26 -25.47 4.41
C LEU A 396 -3.61 -26.85 4.35
N ASN A 397 -4.39 -27.91 4.62
CA ASN A 397 -3.91 -29.28 4.50
C ASN A 397 -3.87 -29.66 3.02
N GLY A 398 -2.76 -29.34 2.34
CA GLY A 398 -2.52 -29.60 0.92
C GLY A 398 -1.05 -29.88 0.66
N THR A 399 -0.77 -31.12 0.25
CA THR A 399 0.50 -31.72 -0.22
C THR A 399 1.69 -30.77 -0.39
N GLU A 400 2.71 -30.96 0.44
CA GLU A 400 4.09 -30.62 0.09
C GLU A 400 4.39 -31.23 -1.30
N GLY A 401 4.78 -30.39 -2.26
CA GLY A 401 5.36 -30.81 -3.53
C GLY A 401 6.81 -31.23 -3.38
#